data_AF-A0A661VWZ5-F1
#
_entry.id   AF-A0A661VWZ5-F1
#
_cell.length_a   1.000
_cell.length_b   1.000
_cell.length_c   1.000
_cell.angle_alpha   90.00
_cell.angle_beta   90.00
_cell.angle_gamma   90.00
#
_symmetry.space_group_name_H-M   'P 1'
#
loop_
_entity.id
_entity.type
_entity.pdbx_description
1 polymer ?
#
loop_
_entity_poly.entity_id
_entity_poly.type
_entity_poly.pdbx_seq_one_letter_code
_entity_poly.pdbx_strand_id
1 'polypeptide(L)'
;MKQPTPTRDDPPVEPYEWRWVCLASVVALLVISIPYALAWVCQTPARVFSGFNFLMDDAFSYLAKMRQGAEGAWLFHIAYTPEPHPGTLFFPFHLLLGKVAALLPG
;
A
#
# COMPACT_ATOMS: atom_id res chain seq x y z
N MET A 1 -17.14 20.84 -14.04
CA MET A 1 -17.08 22.09 -13.24
C MET A 1 -15.60 22.38 -13.02
N LYS A 2 -15.03 23.41 -13.66
CA LYS A 2 -13.59 23.72 -13.63
C LYS A 2 -13.32 24.51 -12.35
N GLN A 3 -12.36 24.09 -11.50
CA GLN A 3 -12.01 24.90 -10.34
C GLN A 3 -11.45 26.26 -10.80
N PRO A 4 -11.79 27.37 -10.12
CA PRO A 4 -11.27 28.69 -10.46
C PRO A 4 -9.75 28.69 -10.33
N THR A 5 -9.08 29.35 -11.28
CA THR A 5 -7.62 29.47 -11.28
C THR A 5 -7.22 30.35 -10.09
N PRO A 6 -6.30 29.89 -9.22
CA PRO A 6 -5.88 30.68 -8.07
C PRO A 6 -5.30 32.02 -8.56
N THR A 7 -5.75 33.10 -7.96
CA THR A 7 -5.32 34.45 -8.32
C THR A 7 -4.19 34.90 -7.38
N ARG A 8 -3.41 35.89 -7.81
CA ARG A 8 -2.32 36.46 -7.01
C ARG A 8 -2.81 37.05 -5.67
N ASP A 9 -4.10 37.31 -5.54
CA ASP A 9 -4.73 37.96 -4.38
C ASP A 9 -5.45 36.98 -3.44
N ASP A 10 -5.33 35.67 -3.66
CA ASP A 10 -5.89 34.68 -2.74
C ASP A 10 -5.17 34.80 -1.38
N PRO A 11 -5.92 34.80 -0.24
CA PRO A 11 -5.30 34.92 1.07
C PRO A 11 -4.32 33.75 1.30
N PRO A 12 -3.14 34.02 1.89
CA PRO A 12 -2.18 32.96 2.16
C PRO A 12 -2.78 31.96 3.15
N VAL A 13 -2.53 30.67 2.93
CA VAL A 13 -3.01 29.60 3.84
C VAL A 13 -2.49 29.88 5.24
N GLU A 14 -3.40 30.05 6.18
CA GLU A 14 -3.03 30.41 7.54
C GLU A 14 -2.54 29.19 8.33
N PRO A 15 -1.65 29.36 9.33
CA PRO A 15 -1.17 28.25 10.15
C PRO A 15 -2.28 27.46 10.83
N TYR A 16 -3.43 28.10 11.15
CA TYR A 16 -4.57 27.42 11.74
C TYR A 16 -5.22 26.42 10.76
N GLU A 17 -5.22 26.72 9.45
CA GLU A 17 -5.79 25.88 8.41
C GLU A 17 -4.97 24.60 8.27
N TRP A 18 -3.63 24.73 8.28
CA TRP A 18 -2.73 23.59 8.31
C TRP A 18 -2.91 22.74 9.55
N ARG A 19 -3.05 23.36 10.74
CA ARG A 19 -3.31 22.61 11.99
C ARG A 19 -4.62 21.84 11.92
N TRP A 20 -5.66 22.45 11.38
CA TRP A 20 -6.96 21.80 11.19
C TRP A 20 -6.86 20.64 10.20
N VAL A 21 -6.23 20.83 9.04
CA VAL A 21 -6.03 19.79 8.03
C VAL A 21 -5.22 18.63 8.60
N CYS A 22 -4.13 18.91 9.32
CA CYS A 22 -3.33 17.89 9.98
C CYS A 22 -4.15 17.10 11.02
N LEU A 23 -4.91 17.80 11.88
CA LEU A 23 -5.75 17.14 12.88
C LEU A 23 -6.81 16.27 12.23
N ALA A 24 -7.55 16.81 11.25
CA ALA A 24 -8.58 16.08 10.51
C ALA A 24 -8.00 14.85 9.79
N SER A 25 -6.81 14.99 9.18
CA SER A 25 -6.12 13.88 8.52
C SER A 25 -5.70 12.80 9.50
N VAL A 26 -5.15 13.17 10.66
CA VAL A 26 -4.79 12.20 11.71
C VAL A 26 -6.03 11.47 12.23
N VAL A 27 -7.12 12.20 12.51
CA VAL A 27 -8.38 11.59 12.95
C VAL A 27 -8.92 10.63 11.89
N ALA A 28 -8.93 11.03 10.62
CA ALA A 28 -9.37 10.17 9.52
C ALA A 28 -8.52 8.90 9.40
N LEU A 29 -7.18 9.02 9.47
CA LEU A 29 -6.28 7.87 9.44
C LEU A 29 -6.50 6.93 10.62
N LEU A 30 -6.71 7.47 11.83
CA LEU A 30 -7.03 6.67 13.01
C LEU A 30 -8.34 5.91 12.82
N VAL A 31 -9.39 6.58 12.34
CA VAL A 31 -10.71 5.98 12.09
C VAL A 31 -10.63 4.87 11.05
N ILE A 32 -9.95 5.10 9.92
CA ILE A 32 -9.79 4.11 8.85
C ILE A 32 -8.93 2.92 9.31
N SER A 33 -8.04 3.12 10.29
CA SER A 33 -7.18 2.07 10.86
C SER A 33 -7.89 1.19 11.89
N ILE A 34 -9.04 1.61 12.44
CA ILE A 34 -9.83 0.83 13.42
C ILE A 34 -10.09 -0.62 12.95
N PRO A 35 -10.64 -0.88 11.74
CA PRO A 35 -10.89 -2.25 11.31
C PRO A 35 -9.62 -3.12 11.22
N TYR A 36 -8.46 -2.53 10.92
CA TYR A 36 -7.18 -3.25 10.91
C TYR A 36 -6.74 -3.62 12.33
N ALA A 37 -6.86 -2.69 13.28
CA ALA A 37 -6.56 -2.95 14.68
C ALA A 37 -7.49 -4.01 15.28
N LEU A 38 -8.79 -3.93 14.99
CA LEU A 38 -9.76 -4.93 15.42
C LEU A 38 -9.47 -6.31 14.82
N ALA A 39 -9.18 -6.39 13.52
CA ALA A 39 -8.83 -7.66 12.88
C ALA A 39 -7.57 -8.29 13.51
N TRP A 40 -6.57 -7.48 13.85
CA TRP A 40 -5.36 -7.94 14.52
C TRP A 40 -5.61 -8.43 15.95
N VAL A 41 -6.42 -7.73 16.74
CA VAL A 41 -6.69 -8.09 18.14
C VAL A 41 -7.67 -9.27 18.25
N CYS A 42 -8.63 -9.36 17.35
CA CYS A 42 -9.66 -10.41 17.37
C CYS A 42 -9.25 -11.68 16.61
N GLN A 43 -8.03 -11.77 16.08
CA GLN A 43 -7.56 -12.96 15.39
C GLN A 43 -7.48 -14.18 16.32
N THR A 44 -7.71 -15.36 15.78
CA THR A 44 -7.63 -16.64 16.51
C THR A 44 -6.75 -17.63 15.74
N PRO A 45 -6.29 -18.73 16.35
CA PRO A 45 -5.55 -19.76 15.61
C PRO A 45 -6.31 -20.33 14.40
N ALA A 46 -7.65 -20.27 14.42
CA ALA A 46 -8.50 -20.70 13.30
C ALA A 46 -8.80 -19.58 12.28
N ARG A 47 -8.53 -18.31 12.62
CA ARG A 47 -8.79 -17.12 11.79
C ARG A 47 -7.68 -16.10 12.00
N VAL A 48 -6.59 -16.27 11.26
CA VAL A 48 -5.42 -15.38 11.30
C VAL A 48 -5.67 -14.19 10.37
N PHE A 49 -5.37 -12.98 10.86
CA PHE A 49 -5.48 -11.79 10.04
C PHE A 49 -4.28 -11.69 9.09
N SER A 50 -4.54 -11.59 7.79
CA SER A 50 -3.53 -11.57 6.74
C SER A 50 -2.93 -10.19 6.46
N GLY A 51 -3.42 -9.14 7.13
CA GLY A 51 -2.94 -7.76 6.98
C GLY A 51 -3.81 -6.85 6.11
N PHE A 52 -4.75 -7.40 5.31
CA PHE A 52 -5.60 -6.61 4.40
C PHE A 52 -7.09 -6.85 4.67
N ASN A 53 -7.87 -5.77 4.79
CA ASN A 53 -9.32 -5.83 4.95
C ASN A 53 -10.10 -5.75 3.61
N PHE A 54 -9.49 -5.18 2.58
CA PHE A 54 -10.12 -4.95 1.27
C PHE A 54 -9.17 -5.35 0.14
N LEU A 55 -9.72 -5.72 -1.01
CA LEU A 55 -8.96 -6.05 -2.24
C LEU A 55 -7.83 -7.05 -1.99
N MET A 56 -8.12 -8.08 -1.20
CA MET A 56 -7.11 -8.99 -0.67
C MET A 56 -6.38 -9.77 -1.77
N ASP A 57 -7.09 -10.16 -2.83
CA ASP A 57 -6.49 -10.86 -3.98
C ASP A 57 -5.44 -9.99 -4.69
N ASP A 58 -5.74 -8.71 -4.90
CA ASP A 58 -4.80 -7.75 -5.49
C ASP A 58 -3.61 -7.51 -4.56
N ALA A 59 -3.87 -7.32 -3.26
CA ALA A 59 -2.83 -7.12 -2.26
C ALA A 59 -1.84 -8.30 -2.22
N PHE A 60 -2.35 -9.53 -2.21
CA PHE A 60 -1.51 -10.72 -2.29
C PHE A 60 -0.79 -10.86 -3.62
N SER A 61 -1.42 -10.45 -4.72
CA SER A 61 -0.73 -10.38 -6.01
C SER A 61 0.46 -9.41 -5.97
N TYR A 62 0.37 -8.27 -5.28
CA TYR A 62 1.51 -7.36 -5.10
C TYR A 62 2.57 -7.93 -4.17
N LEU A 63 2.17 -8.56 -3.06
CA LEU A 63 3.11 -9.25 -2.17
C LEU A 63 3.85 -10.39 -2.88
N ALA A 64 3.19 -11.14 -3.78
CA ALA A 64 3.84 -12.17 -4.58
C ALA A 64 4.93 -11.59 -5.48
N LYS A 65 4.71 -10.42 -6.09
CA LYS A 65 5.73 -9.69 -6.87
C LYS A 65 6.90 -9.30 -5.97
N MET A 66 6.63 -8.73 -4.80
CA MET A 66 7.67 -8.37 -3.83
C MET A 66 8.46 -9.61 -3.38
N ARG A 67 7.78 -10.73 -3.12
CA ARG A 67 8.42 -11.99 -2.76
C ARG A 67 9.39 -12.47 -3.84
N GLN A 68 8.98 -12.46 -5.12
CA GLN A 68 9.89 -12.79 -6.22
C GLN A 68 11.12 -11.87 -6.26
N GLY A 69 10.91 -10.56 -6.00
CA GLY A 69 11.99 -9.59 -5.88
C GLY A 69 12.98 -9.93 -4.76
N ALA A 70 12.46 -10.27 -3.58
CA ALA A 70 13.22 -10.71 -2.40
C ALA A 70 13.99 -12.01 -2.65
N GLU A 71 13.42 -12.93 -3.43
CA GLU A 71 14.06 -14.17 -3.90
C GLU A 71 15.12 -13.93 -5.01
N GLY A 72 15.34 -12.67 -5.42
CA GLY A 72 16.39 -12.28 -6.35
C GLY A 72 15.93 -12.05 -7.79
N ALA A 73 14.66 -12.27 -8.12
CA ALA A 73 14.14 -12.10 -9.48
C ALA A 73 14.26 -10.64 -9.97
N TRP A 74 14.60 -10.48 -11.25
CA TRP A 74 14.57 -9.19 -11.96
C TRP A 74 13.45 -9.11 -13.00
N LEU A 75 12.93 -10.26 -13.41
CA LEU A 75 11.81 -10.39 -14.32
C LEU A 75 10.65 -11.01 -13.54
N PHE A 76 9.48 -10.39 -13.64
CA PHE A 76 8.26 -10.87 -13.01
C PHE A 76 7.70 -12.07 -13.77
N HIS A 77 7.26 -13.08 -13.03
CA HIS A 77 6.55 -14.24 -13.54
C HIS A 77 5.18 -14.36 -12.85
N ILE A 78 4.11 -14.49 -13.61
CA ILE A 78 2.74 -14.57 -13.08
C ILE A 78 2.52 -15.93 -12.44
N ALA A 79 2.39 -15.98 -11.12
CA ALA A 79 2.13 -17.23 -10.40
C ALA A 79 0.68 -17.74 -10.50
N TYR A 80 -0.23 -16.92 -11.05
CA TYR A 80 -1.68 -17.17 -11.08
C TYR A 80 -2.18 -17.67 -12.44
N THR A 81 -1.28 -18.12 -13.33
CA THR A 81 -1.63 -18.65 -14.65
C THR A 81 -0.84 -19.95 -14.87
N PRO A 82 -1.49 -21.05 -15.32
CA PRO A 82 -0.79 -22.31 -15.58
C PRO A 82 -0.04 -22.33 -16.93
N GLU A 83 -0.32 -21.39 -17.83
CA GLU A 83 0.28 -21.32 -19.16
C GLU A 83 1.79 -21.01 -19.07
N PRO A 84 2.65 -21.77 -19.76
CA PRO A 84 4.07 -21.45 -19.83
C PRO A 84 4.30 -20.09 -20.49
N HIS A 85 5.00 -19.19 -19.80
CA HIS A 85 5.35 -17.89 -20.36
C HIS A 85 6.72 -17.40 -19.82
N PRO A 86 7.47 -16.59 -20.59
CA PRO A 86 8.70 -16.01 -20.11
C PRO A 86 8.43 -15.00 -18.98
N GLY A 87 9.43 -14.80 -18.12
CA GLY A 87 9.43 -13.66 -17.20
C GLY A 87 9.58 -12.36 -17.98
N THR A 88 8.91 -11.30 -17.55
CA THR A 88 8.94 -9.98 -18.21
C THR A 88 9.30 -8.89 -17.20
N LEU A 89 9.96 -7.81 -17.64
CA LEU A 89 10.23 -6.65 -16.80
C LEU A 89 8.92 -5.87 -16.57
N PHE A 90 8.16 -6.30 -15.58
CA PHE A 90 6.88 -5.74 -15.22
C PHE A 90 6.80 -5.56 -13.70
N PHE A 91 6.14 -4.51 -13.24
CA PHE A 91 6.12 -4.10 -11.83
C PHE A 91 7.52 -3.96 -11.17
N PRO A 92 8.51 -3.30 -11.81
CA PRO A 92 9.86 -3.18 -11.27
C PRO A 92 9.86 -2.55 -9.87
N PHE A 93 8.95 -1.62 -9.60
CA PHE A 93 8.75 -1.04 -8.28
C PHE A 93 8.54 -2.09 -7.18
N HIS A 94 7.66 -3.07 -7.40
CA HIS A 94 7.37 -4.11 -6.41
C HIS A 94 8.54 -5.10 -6.28
N LEU A 95 9.20 -5.46 -7.39
CA LEU A 95 10.40 -6.30 -7.35
C LEU A 95 11.53 -5.63 -6.54
N LEU A 96 11.75 -4.33 -6.73
CA LEU A 96 12.74 -3.56 -5.98
C LEU A 96 12.39 -3.47 -4.50
N LEU A 97 11.12 -3.22 -4.15
CA LEU A 97 10.68 -3.23 -2.75
C LEU A 97 10.94 -4.59 -2.09
N GLY A 98 10.73 -5.69 -2.81
CA GLY A 98 11.11 -7.03 -2.37
C GLY A 98 12.59 -7.17 -2.05
N LYS A 99 13.46 -6.69 -2.94
CA LYS A 99 14.91 -6.68 -2.72
C LYS A 99 15.29 -5.86 -1.50
N VAL A 100 14.68 -4.69 -1.32
CA VAL A 100 14.90 -3.85 -0.13
C VAL A 100 14.43 -4.56 1.13
N ALA A 101 13.26 -5.22 1.09
CA ALA A 101 12.74 -5.98 2.23
C ALA A 101 13.67 -7.13 2.64
N ALA A 102 14.32 -7.80 1.67
CA ALA A 102 15.32 -8.83 1.94
C ALA A 102 16.59 -8.32 2.63
N LEU A 103 16.85 -7.00 2.63
CA LEU A 103 17.97 -6.39 3.34
C LEU A 103 17.63 -6.07 4.81
N LEU A 104 16.35 -6.06 5.18
CA LEU A 104 15.92 -5.80 6.54
C LEU A 104 16.05 -7.08 7.38
N PRO A 105 16.61 -7.02 8.60
CA PRO A 105 16.60 -8.15 9.51
C PRO A 105 15.16 -8.49 9.90
N GLY A 106 14.83 -9.79 9.88
CA GLY A 106 13.55 -10.34 10.31
C GLY A 106 13.51 -10.68 11.79
#